data_AF-A0A837IFH9-F1
#
_entry.id   AF-A0A837IFH9-F1
#
_cell.length_a   1.000
_cell.length_b   1.000
_cell.length_c   1.000
_cell.angle_alpha   90.00
_cell.angle_beta   90.00
_cell.angle_gamma   90.00
#
_symmetry.space_group_name_H-M   'P 1'
#
loop_
_entity.id
_entity.type
_entity.pdbx_description
1 polymer ?
#
loop_
_entity_poly.entity_id
_entity_poly.type
_entity_poly.pdbx_seq_one_letter_code
_entity_poly.pdbx_strand_id
1 'polypeptide(L)'
;MNPSLERQLLRTFAQMIDDLESPKEIEIFFKDFFDQDELAKYVKRLAVAYWLKKGRDKENIQKNLQATPKEISKAQKSLKKEGVSLALKKIEAEEWASVWAKRIKKFSK
;
A
#
# COMPACT_ATOMS: atom_id res chain seq x y z
N MET A 1 -9.08 -22.26 -13.19
CA MET A 1 -8.73 -21.49 -14.40
C MET A 1 -7.46 -22.09 -15.00
N ASN A 2 -7.26 -22.03 -16.31
CA ASN A 2 -6.00 -22.48 -16.90
C ASN A 2 -4.84 -21.59 -16.39
N PRO A 3 -3.70 -22.15 -15.90
CA PRO A 3 -2.59 -21.37 -15.38
C PRO A 3 -2.02 -20.33 -16.36
N SER A 4 -2.07 -20.61 -17.67
CA SER A 4 -1.65 -19.67 -18.71
C SER A 4 -2.59 -18.47 -18.78
N LEU A 5 -3.90 -18.73 -18.72
CA LEU A 5 -4.92 -17.68 -18.73
C LEU A 5 -4.83 -16.80 -17.48
N GLU A 6 -4.60 -17.41 -16.31
CA GLU A 6 -4.41 -16.67 -15.05
C GLU A 6 -3.23 -15.71 -15.10
N ARG A 7 -2.09 -16.18 -15.63
CA ARG A 7 -0.89 -15.33 -15.79
C ARG A 7 -1.14 -14.19 -16.77
N GLN A 8 -1.84 -14.46 -17.88
CA GLN A 8 -2.18 -13.43 -18.86
C GLN A 8 -3.09 -12.37 -18.28
N LEU A 9 -4.17 -12.78 -17.59
CA LEU A 9 -5.11 -11.85 -16.94
C LEU A 9 -4.42 -11.00 -15.88
N LEU A 10 -3.55 -11.59 -15.06
CA LEU A 10 -2.77 -10.85 -14.07
C LEU A 10 -1.85 -9.81 -14.73
N ARG A 11 -1.19 -10.18 -15.83
CA ARG A 11 -0.32 -9.26 -16.57
C ARG A 11 -1.12 -8.11 -17.18
N THR A 12 -2.27 -8.40 -17.79
CA THR A 12 -3.16 -7.37 -18.35
C THR A 12 -3.65 -6.41 -17.26
N PHE A 13 -4.05 -6.94 -16.09
CA PHE A 13 -4.47 -6.10 -14.96
C PHE A 13 -3.33 -5.21 -14.44
N ALA A 14 -2.12 -5.76 -14.33
CA ALA A 14 -0.95 -4.98 -13.91
C ALA A 14 -0.58 -3.90 -14.93
N GLN A 15 -0.64 -4.20 -16.24
CA GLN A 15 -0.38 -3.22 -17.30
C GLN A 15 -1.40 -2.09 -17.27
N MET A 16 -2.70 -2.41 -17.16
CA MET A 16 -3.74 -1.40 -17.08
C MET A 16 -3.52 -0.44 -15.90
N ILE A 17 -3.09 -0.93 -14.73
CA ILE A 17 -2.75 -0.07 -13.59
C ILE A 17 -1.54 0.83 -13.89
N ASP A 18 -0.52 0.31 -14.58
CA ASP A 18 0.67 1.06 -14.99
C ASP A 18 0.35 2.14 -16.04
N ASP A 19 -0.67 1.90 -16.87
CA ASP A 19 -1.16 2.84 -17.88
C ASP A 19 -1.98 4.01 -17.28
N LEU A 20 -2.38 3.95 -16.00
CA LEU A 20 -3.06 5.05 -15.31
C LEU A 20 -2.04 6.13 -14.91
N GLU A 21 -2.18 7.34 -15.45
CA GLU A 21 -1.10 8.34 -15.44
C GLU A 21 -1.00 9.14 -14.14
N SER A 22 -1.99 9.02 -13.23
CA SER A 22 -2.01 9.79 -11.99
C SER A 22 -2.57 9.03 -10.79
N PRO A 23 -2.14 9.39 -9.56
CA PRO A 23 -2.74 8.85 -8.34
C PRO A 23 -4.26 9.04 -8.27
N LYS A 24 -4.77 10.13 -8.87
CA LYS A 24 -6.20 10.43 -8.91
C LYS A 24 -6.96 9.43 -9.79
N GLU A 25 -6.42 9.08 -10.95
CA GLU A 25 -7.01 8.06 -11.82
C GLU A 25 -7.03 6.69 -11.16
N ILE A 26 -5.93 6.31 -10.52
CA ILE A 26 -5.83 5.06 -9.76
C ILE A 26 -6.84 5.04 -8.60
N GLU A 27 -7.00 6.14 -7.88
CA GLU A 27 -7.99 6.25 -6.79
C GLU A 27 -9.44 6.13 -7.30
N ILE A 28 -9.77 6.73 -8.44
CA ILE A 28 -11.09 6.60 -9.06
C ILE A 28 -11.32 5.14 -9.44
N PHE A 29 -10.39 4.54 -10.17
CA PHE A 29 -10.47 3.14 -10.57
C PHE A 29 -10.66 2.21 -9.36
N PHE A 30 -9.88 2.35 -8.30
CA PHE A 30 -10.01 1.48 -7.13
C PHE A 30 -11.33 1.65 -6.38
N LYS A 31 -11.89 2.86 -6.34
CA LYS A 31 -13.21 3.10 -5.71
C LYS A 31 -14.36 2.54 -6.52
N ASP A 32 -14.23 2.51 -7.84
CA ASP A 32 -15.28 2.02 -8.76
C ASP A 32 -15.18 0.50 -8.98
N PHE A 33 -13.97 -0.07 -8.92
CA PHE A 33 -13.71 -1.48 -9.19
C PHE A 33 -13.86 -2.38 -7.96
N PHE A 34 -13.38 -1.93 -6.80
CA PHE A 34 -13.54 -2.65 -5.54
C PHE A 34 -14.77 -2.15 -4.79
N ASP A 35 -15.41 -3.03 -4.03
CA ASP A 35 -16.34 -2.54 -3.03
C ASP A 35 -15.59 -1.83 -1.87
N GLN A 36 -16.34 -1.07 -1.07
CA GLN A 36 -15.77 -0.27 0.01
C GLN A 36 -15.04 -1.12 1.05
N ASP A 37 -15.53 -2.34 1.34
CA ASP A 37 -14.98 -3.22 2.36
C ASP A 37 -13.68 -3.89 1.87
N GLU A 38 -13.65 -4.30 0.60
CA GLU A 38 -12.47 -4.83 -0.09
C GLU A 38 -11.36 -3.79 -0.14
N LEU A 39 -11.67 -2.59 -0.61
CA LEU A 39 -10.70 -1.50 -0.70
C LEU A 39 -10.14 -1.15 0.69
N ALA A 40 -11.01 -0.97 1.68
CA ALA A 40 -10.61 -0.67 3.05
C ALA A 40 -9.71 -1.76 3.64
N LYS A 41 -10.02 -3.03 3.38
CA LYS A 41 -9.22 -4.18 3.81
C LYS A 41 -7.82 -4.17 3.21
N TYR A 42 -7.68 -3.87 1.92
CA TYR A 42 -6.35 -3.83 1.26
C TYR A 42 -5.53 -2.61 1.71
N VAL A 43 -6.15 -1.44 1.82
CA VAL A 43 -5.52 -0.22 2.35
C VAL A 43 -5.04 -0.43 3.78
N LYS A 44 -5.89 -0.99 4.66
CA LYS A 44 -5.53 -1.32 6.05
C LYS A 44 -4.39 -2.33 6.11
N ARG A 45 -4.39 -3.35 5.26
CA ARG A 45 -3.29 -4.34 5.19
C ARG A 45 -1.95 -3.67 4.85
N LEU A 46 -1.94 -2.73 3.91
CA LEU A 46 -0.75 -1.97 3.54
C LEU A 46 -0.29 -1.06 4.70
N ALA A 47 -1.22 -0.35 5.33
CA ALA A 47 -0.94 0.53 6.46
C ALA A 47 -0.34 -0.23 7.66
N VAL A 48 -0.90 -1.40 8.01
CA VAL A 48 -0.36 -2.25 9.07
C VAL A 48 1.06 -2.73 8.74
N ALA A 49 1.31 -3.18 7.50
CA ALA A 49 2.65 -3.59 7.07
C ALA A 49 3.65 -2.42 7.15
N TYR A 50 3.23 -1.23 6.72
CA TYR A 50 4.04 -0.02 6.81
C TYR A 50 4.37 0.35 8.27
N TRP A 51 3.39 0.34 9.19
CA TRP A 51 3.61 0.65 10.61
C TRP A 51 4.50 -0.38 11.30
N LEU A 52 4.36 -1.67 10.98
CA LEU A 52 5.26 -2.72 11.46
C LEU A 52 6.69 -2.48 10.97
N LYS A 53 6.87 -2.09 9.70
CA LYS A 53 8.20 -1.78 9.16
C LYS A 53 8.83 -0.55 9.84
N LYS A 54 8.02 0.42 10.27
CA LYS A 54 8.47 1.57 11.08
C LYS A 54 8.74 1.24 12.55
N GLY A 55 8.57 -0.01 12.97
CA GLY A 55 8.86 -0.44 14.34
C GLY A 55 7.80 -0.03 15.36
N ARG A 56 6.58 0.31 14.93
CA ARG A 56 5.47 0.54 15.87
C ARG A 56 5.06 -0.77 16.54
N ASP A 57 4.75 -0.69 17.82
CA ASP A 57 4.31 -1.84 18.61
C ASP A 57 2.90 -2.30 18.19
N LYS A 58 2.59 -3.56 18.52
CA LYS A 58 1.34 -4.18 18.09
C LYS A 58 0.12 -3.52 18.73
N GLU A 59 0.21 -3.07 19.98
CA GLU A 59 -0.90 -2.45 20.69
C GLU A 59 -1.27 -1.10 20.05
N ASN A 60 -0.26 -0.31 19.67
CA ASN A 60 -0.44 0.93 18.92
C ASN A 60 -1.12 0.69 17.57
N ILE A 61 -0.71 -0.35 16.86
CA ILE A 61 -1.30 -0.73 15.57
C ILE A 61 -2.75 -1.20 15.74
N GLN A 62 -3.04 -2.03 16.75
CA GLN A 62 -4.41 -2.48 17.04
C GLN A 62 -5.31 -1.30 17.36
N LYS A 63 -4.85 -0.38 18.22
CA LYS A 63 -5.66 0.76 18.66
C LYS A 63 -5.96 1.76 17.54
N ASN A 64 -4.95 2.14 16.74
CA ASN A 64 -5.11 3.21 15.75
C ASN A 64 -5.61 2.73 14.40
N LEU A 65 -5.20 1.53 13.96
CA LEU A 65 -5.64 0.98 12.67
C LEU A 65 -6.81 -0.02 12.84
N GLN A 66 -7.29 -0.22 14.07
CA GLN A 66 -8.31 -1.22 14.42
C GLN A 66 -7.96 -2.62 13.91
N ALA A 67 -6.66 -2.92 13.76
CA ALA A 67 -6.19 -4.17 13.20
C ALA A 67 -6.32 -5.29 14.21
N THR A 68 -6.81 -6.44 13.79
CA THR A 68 -6.88 -7.64 14.63
C THR A 68 -5.50 -8.28 14.78
N PRO A 69 -5.25 -9.08 15.84
CA PRO A 69 -4.00 -9.84 15.99
C PRO A 69 -3.68 -10.72 14.77
N LYS A 70 -4.72 -11.25 14.11
CA LYS A 70 -4.62 -12.07 12.89
C LYS A 70 -4.11 -11.24 11.70
N GLU A 71 -4.62 -10.02 11.52
CA GLU A 71 -4.19 -9.11 10.46
C GLU A 71 -2.75 -8.66 10.66
N ILE A 72 -2.36 -8.32 11.89
CA ILE A 72 -0.98 -7.95 12.25
C ILE A 72 -0.02 -9.11 11.94
N SER A 73 -0.39 -10.33 12.34
CA SER A 73 0.43 -11.52 12.07
C SER A 73 0.57 -11.80 10.56
N LYS A 74 -0.49 -11.60 9.78
CA LYS A 74 -0.45 -11.71 8.31
C LYS A 74 0.44 -10.63 7.69
N ALA A 75 0.33 -9.39 8.16
CA ALA A 75 1.15 -8.29 7.69
C ALA A 75 2.64 -8.53 8.00
N GLN A 76 2.97 -8.98 9.21
CA GLN A 76 4.32 -9.36 9.61
C GLN A 76 4.93 -10.40 8.67
N LYS A 77 4.18 -11.46 8.32
CA LYS A 77 4.62 -12.47 7.36
C LYS A 77 4.83 -11.88 5.96
N SER A 78 4.00 -10.91 5.57
CA SER A 78 4.09 -10.27 4.26
C SER A 78 5.28 -9.33 4.09
N LEU A 79 5.88 -8.82 5.18
CA LEU A 79 7.09 -7.99 5.12
C LEU A 79 8.28 -8.68 4.42
N LYS A 80 8.33 -10.02 4.49
CA LYS A 80 9.36 -10.84 3.83
C LYS A 80 9.09 -11.05 2.34
N LYS A 81 7.92 -10.68 1.83
CA LYS A 81 7.57 -10.84 0.42
C LYS A 81 8.12 -9.68 -0.38
N GLU A 82 8.78 -10.00 -1.48
CA GLU A 82 9.44 -9.02 -2.36
C GLU A 82 8.51 -7.90 -2.79
N GLY A 83 7.32 -8.22 -3.33
CA GLY A 83 6.36 -7.21 -3.78
C GLY A 83 5.91 -6.23 -2.69
N VAL A 84 5.75 -6.71 -1.45
CA VAL A 84 5.41 -5.83 -0.31
C VAL A 84 6.61 -4.98 0.08
N SER A 85 7.81 -5.55 0.09
CA SER A 85 9.04 -4.80 0.38
C SER A 85 9.26 -3.68 -0.64
N LEU A 86 9.02 -3.94 -1.94
CA LEU A 86 9.10 -2.94 -3.01
C LEU A 86 8.08 -1.81 -2.80
N ALA A 87 6.81 -2.14 -2.55
CA ALA A 87 5.77 -1.15 -2.28
C ALA A 87 6.12 -0.27 -1.06
N LEU A 88 6.59 -0.87 0.03
CA LEU A 88 6.97 -0.11 1.22
C LEU A 88 8.18 0.80 0.96
N LYS A 89 9.17 0.37 0.16
CA LYS A 89 10.30 1.23 -0.23
C LYS A 89 9.84 2.46 -1.03
N LYS A 90 8.85 2.30 -1.91
CA LYS A 90 8.28 3.41 -2.70
C LYS A 90 7.54 4.41 -1.81
N ILE A 91 6.70 3.93 -0.88
CA ILE A 91 6.02 4.78 0.12
C ILE A 91 7.03 5.58 0.93
N GLU A 92 8.09 4.93 1.41
CA GLU A 92 9.14 5.61 2.17
C GLU A 92 9.83 6.70 1.34
N ALA A 93 10.13 6.43 0.06
CA ALA A 93 10.75 7.42 -0.81
C ALA A 93 9.85 8.65 -1.03
N GLU A 94 8.55 8.46 -1.24
CA GLU A 94 7.57 9.54 -1.39
C GLU A 94 7.42 10.37 -0.11
N GLU A 95 7.36 9.72 1.05
CA GLU A 95 7.34 10.42 2.33
C GLU A 95 8.59 11.28 2.51
N TRP A 96 9.77 10.73 2.21
CA TRP A 96 11.02 11.48 2.25
C TRP A 96 10.99 12.67 1.30
N ALA A 97 10.56 12.48 0.05
CA ALA A 97 10.39 13.58 -0.91
C ALA A 97 9.43 14.65 -0.38
N SER A 98 8.31 14.25 0.22
CA SER A 98 7.31 15.17 0.77
C SER A 98 7.83 15.97 1.97
N VAL A 99 8.61 15.34 2.86
CA VAL A 99 9.25 15.99 4.02
C VAL A 99 10.32 16.97 3.56
N TRP A 100 11.14 16.59 2.57
CA TRP A 100 12.15 17.47 1.98
C TRP A 100 11.51 18.65 1.24
N ALA A 101 10.48 18.43 0.45
CA ALA A 101 9.72 19.51 -0.21
C ALA A 101 9.13 20.50 0.81
N LYS A 102 8.60 20.00 1.94
CA LYS A 102 8.13 20.85 3.05
C LYS A 102 9.26 21.62 3.72
N ARG A 103 10.44 21.03 3.90
CA ARG A 103 11.62 21.71 4.48
C ARG A 103 12.12 22.82 3.56
N ILE A 104 12.29 22.55 2.26
CA ILE A 104 12.74 23.56 1.28
C ILE A 104 11.78 24.76 1.25
N LYS A 105 10.45 24.52 1.22
CA LYS A 105 9.44 25.59 1.29
C LYS A 105 9.52 26.46 2.54
N LYS A 106 10.04 25.94 3.66
CA LYS A 106 10.26 26.71 4.90
C LYS A 106 11.52 27.58 4.86
N PHE A 107 12.50 27.23 4.02
CA PHE A 107 13.73 28.02 3.86
C PHE A 107 13.64 29.05 2.72
N SER A 108 12.73 28.84 1.76
CA SER A 108 12.48 29.77 0.65
C SER A 108 11.42 30.82 0.97
N LYS A 109 11.08 31.02 2.25
CA LYS A 109 10.14 32.01 2.77
C LYS A 109 10.85 32.81 3.85
#